data_AF-A0A5E4ZFB5-F1
#
_entry.id   AF-A0A5E4ZFB5-F1
#
_cell.length_a   1.000
_cell.length_b   1.000
_cell.length_c   1.000
_cell.angle_alpha   90.00
_cell.angle_beta   90.00
_cell.angle_gamma   90.00
#
_symmetry.space_group_name_H-M   'P 1'
#
loop_
_entity.id
_entity.type
_entity.pdbx_description
1 polymer ?
#
loop_
_entity_poly.entity_id
_entity_poly.type
_entity_poly.pdbx_seq_one_letter_code
_entity_poly.pdbx_strand_id
1 'polypeptide(L)'
;MTIQGNKPATSRAGFFCGRVLTAAMAIAAVGGLGGVANVHAKTVHRHADTARAADAADAADAAATDPMQRLLSADDARFLLTRAGFAPDTRELASYVGVTRAAAVDRLLAQVRRTAVTAPPEWGGDPPLYGAQGKTLTDDERKALNQRRNRMTQQLDGWWAQEMATTPSPLTERMTLFWHNHFVSSDDKVREPALLYRQNVLLRREALGNFGAMLHAVSKDPAMLIYLDGATSRKERPNENFAREVMELFTLGEGNYTEQDIKEAARAYTGWSVGRPTMTYLWRPNFHDDGVKTVFGQQGNFDGDQMLDLLLARPETARFVVTKLWREFVSPTPDMAQVARIADDFRASGYEIRVAMRGLLSSASFWDPRVRGTLVKSPAEFVVDAVREFDIGYDDSLFLAQRMRALGQDLFRPPNVKGWPGGDAWIDSSTLLARKQFVEQLFRATEMANAGGGHGAASIPDAGMQRVALNRGGTMPRTVGGVRFDLARWLAPYGLNPVDVPGADAQKAMQRAVVAVAPVAAQVAQAESAAYLQTLLMDPAYQLK
;
A
#
# COMPACT_ATOMS: atom_id res chain seq x y z
N MET A 1 7.97 45.83 46.88
CA MET A 1 6.50 45.83 46.86
C MET A 1 6.02 44.46 46.40
N THR A 2 5.30 43.76 47.29
CA THR A 2 4.00 43.10 47.03
C THR A 2 3.90 42.10 45.86
N ILE A 3 3.52 40.82 45.97
CA ILE A 3 3.33 39.77 47.00
C ILE A 3 2.78 38.57 46.18
N GLN A 4 3.19 37.32 46.45
CA GLN A 4 2.53 36.02 46.14
C GLN A 4 1.94 35.74 44.72
N GLY A 5 1.81 34.51 44.20
CA GLY A 5 2.16 33.17 44.69
C GLY A 5 1.36 32.08 43.92
N ASN A 6 1.86 30.84 43.97
CA ASN A 6 1.23 29.57 43.53
C ASN A 6 1.07 29.17 42.04
N LYS A 7 1.41 27.90 41.81
CA LYS A 7 1.08 27.00 40.68
C LYS A 7 -0.25 26.22 41.02
N PRO A 8 -0.61 25.12 40.31
CA PRO A 8 -0.97 24.95 38.89
C PRO A 8 -2.34 24.25 38.71
N ALA A 9 -2.90 24.17 37.49
CA ALA A 9 -3.92 23.16 37.17
C ALA A 9 -4.01 22.77 35.68
N THR A 10 -4.22 21.47 35.50
CA THR A 10 -4.57 20.67 34.31
C THR A 10 -5.58 21.25 33.32
N SER A 11 -5.42 20.92 32.02
CA SER A 11 -6.51 20.92 31.03
C SER A 11 -6.76 19.51 30.51
N ARG A 12 -7.94 18.95 30.82
CA ARG A 12 -8.52 17.77 30.17
C ARG A 12 -9.46 18.26 29.07
N ALA A 13 -9.25 17.85 27.82
CA ALA A 13 -10.26 17.99 26.77
C ALA A 13 -11.23 16.80 26.82
N GLY A 14 -12.52 17.07 26.96
CA GLY A 14 -13.57 16.04 27.07
C GLY A 14 -14.17 15.64 25.73
N PHE A 15 -14.47 14.35 25.58
CA PHE A 15 -15.26 13.82 24.46
C PHE A 15 -16.72 14.29 24.54
N PHE A 16 -17.29 14.71 23.40
CA PHE A 16 -18.74 14.88 23.26
C PHE A 16 -19.35 13.68 22.53
N CYS A 17 -20.26 12.98 23.19
CA CYS A 17 -21.01 11.86 22.62
C CYS A 17 -22.45 12.32 22.30
N GLY A 18 -22.78 12.42 21.00
CA GLY A 18 -24.13 12.74 20.54
C GLY A 18 -24.99 11.50 20.40
N ARG A 19 -25.94 11.30 21.32
CA ARG A 19 -27.05 10.34 21.15
C ARG A 19 -28.12 10.92 20.23
N VAL A 20 -28.56 10.17 19.24
CA VAL A 20 -29.81 10.41 18.52
C VAL A 20 -30.78 9.29 18.85
N LEU A 21 -32.01 9.63 19.23
CA LEU A 21 -33.06 8.67 19.60
C LEU A 21 -34.29 8.88 18.72
N THR A 22 -34.88 7.76 18.26
CA THR A 22 -36.31 7.56 17.92
C THR A 22 -37.06 8.57 17.04
N ALA A 23 -37.58 8.07 15.93
CA ALA A 23 -39.03 8.05 15.69
C ALA A 23 -39.40 6.88 14.77
N ALA A 24 -40.32 6.02 15.22
CA ALA A 24 -40.98 5.01 14.37
C ALA A 24 -42.45 5.42 14.22
N MET A 25 -43.00 5.33 13.01
CA MET A 25 -44.39 5.67 12.73
C MET A 25 -45.16 4.42 12.32
N ALA A 26 -46.19 4.06 13.08
CA ALA A 26 -47.11 2.99 12.77
C ALA A 26 -48.42 3.57 12.23
N ILE A 27 -48.96 2.97 11.17
CA ILE A 27 -50.32 3.21 10.68
C ILE A 27 -50.96 1.84 10.44
N ALA A 28 -52.19 1.64 10.92
CA ALA A 28 -52.91 0.38 10.80
C ALA A 28 -54.37 0.58 10.39
N ALA A 29 -54.85 -0.35 9.56
CA ALA A 29 -56.24 -0.81 9.36
C ALA A 29 -57.33 0.16 8.85
N VAL A 30 -57.86 -0.13 7.64
CA VAL A 30 -59.26 -0.51 7.28
C VAL A 30 -59.17 -1.27 5.93
N GLY A 31 -59.96 -2.31 5.56
CA GLY A 31 -60.97 -3.07 6.32
C GLY A 31 -62.31 -3.27 5.57
N GLY A 32 -62.40 -4.22 4.62
CA GLY A 32 -63.66 -4.48 3.88
C GLY A 32 -63.67 -5.76 3.01
N LEU A 33 -64.80 -6.49 3.04
CA LEU A 33 -65.02 -7.79 2.40
C LEU A 33 -65.76 -7.67 1.05
N GLY A 34 -65.60 -8.66 0.17
CA GLY A 34 -66.51 -8.90 -0.96
C GLY A 34 -65.94 -9.89 -1.98
N GLY A 35 -66.67 -10.99 -2.24
CA GLY A 35 -66.30 -11.92 -3.30
C GLY A 35 -67.49 -12.75 -3.77
N VAL A 36 -67.62 -12.92 -5.09
CA VAL A 36 -68.36 -14.01 -5.76
C VAL A 36 -67.62 -14.37 -7.05
N ALA A 37 -67.64 -15.66 -7.36
CA ALA A 37 -67.01 -16.39 -8.46
C ALA A 37 -66.84 -15.70 -9.84
N ASN A 38 -65.81 -16.15 -10.57
CA ASN A 38 -66.10 -16.85 -11.83
C ASN A 38 -65.08 -17.97 -12.13
N VAL A 39 -65.53 -18.99 -12.87
CA VAL A 39 -64.77 -20.18 -13.27
C VAL A 39 -64.31 -20.01 -14.71
N HIS A 40 -62.99 -20.15 -14.99
CA HIS A 40 -62.34 -20.70 -16.21
C HIS A 40 -60.92 -20.12 -16.40
N ALA A 41 -59.87 -20.95 -16.27
CA ALA A 41 -58.54 -20.79 -16.91
C ALA A 41 -57.54 -21.92 -16.52
N LYS A 42 -57.88 -23.20 -16.71
CA LYS A 42 -57.06 -24.33 -16.22
C LYS A 42 -56.06 -24.89 -17.25
N THR A 43 -55.36 -24.03 -18.00
CA THR A 43 -54.47 -24.49 -19.10
C THR A 43 -53.18 -23.68 -19.36
N VAL A 44 -52.81 -22.69 -18.52
CA VAL A 44 -51.60 -21.86 -18.77
C VAL A 44 -50.43 -22.14 -17.80
N HIS A 45 -50.68 -22.72 -16.62
CA HIS A 45 -49.65 -22.83 -15.56
C HIS A 45 -48.49 -23.82 -15.84
N ARG A 46 -48.66 -24.84 -16.69
CA ARG A 46 -47.63 -25.88 -16.88
C ARG A 46 -46.34 -25.43 -17.57
N HIS A 47 -46.32 -24.30 -18.28
CA HIS A 47 -45.08 -23.79 -18.90
C HIS A 47 -44.38 -22.72 -18.06
N ALA A 48 -45.11 -21.99 -17.21
CA ALA A 48 -44.54 -21.01 -16.28
C ALA A 48 -43.80 -21.70 -15.11
N ASP A 49 -44.35 -22.80 -14.61
CA ASP A 49 -43.75 -23.54 -13.49
C ASP A 49 -42.48 -24.30 -13.92
N THR A 50 -42.40 -24.78 -15.16
CA THR A 50 -41.17 -25.39 -15.69
C THR A 50 -40.06 -24.36 -15.97
N ALA A 51 -40.41 -23.16 -16.42
CA ALA A 51 -39.43 -22.08 -16.60
C ALA A 51 -38.88 -21.60 -15.25
N ARG A 52 -39.75 -21.38 -14.26
CA ARG A 52 -39.32 -21.06 -12.88
C ARG A 52 -38.54 -22.18 -12.21
N ALA A 53 -38.83 -23.45 -12.49
CA ALA A 53 -38.05 -24.57 -11.99
C ALA A 53 -36.67 -24.67 -12.65
N ALA A 54 -36.54 -24.30 -13.94
CA ALA A 54 -35.25 -24.21 -14.63
C ALA A 54 -34.41 -23.01 -14.13
N ASP A 55 -35.00 -21.81 -14.04
CA ASP A 55 -34.33 -20.63 -13.47
C ASP A 55 -33.92 -20.85 -12.01
N ALA A 56 -34.73 -21.55 -11.22
CA ALA A 56 -34.40 -21.93 -9.85
C ALA A 56 -33.35 -23.04 -9.77
N ALA A 57 -33.24 -23.91 -10.78
CA ALA A 57 -32.20 -24.93 -10.86
C ALA A 57 -30.85 -24.32 -11.26
N ASP A 58 -30.81 -23.45 -12.28
CA ASP A 58 -29.59 -22.71 -12.66
C ASP A 58 -29.13 -21.77 -11.52
N ALA A 59 -30.07 -21.12 -10.83
CA ALA A 59 -29.75 -20.33 -9.64
C ALA A 59 -29.27 -21.17 -8.44
N ALA A 60 -29.74 -22.42 -8.31
CA ALA A 60 -29.26 -23.35 -7.29
C ALA A 60 -27.88 -23.94 -7.63
N ASP A 61 -27.59 -24.23 -8.89
CA ASP A 61 -26.29 -24.75 -9.34
C ASP A 61 -25.19 -23.67 -9.24
N ALA A 62 -25.55 -22.41 -9.55
CA ALA A 62 -24.71 -21.24 -9.29
C ALA A 62 -24.52 -20.92 -7.79
N ALA A 63 -25.36 -21.47 -6.91
CA ALA A 63 -25.24 -21.39 -5.46
C ALA A 63 -24.50 -22.60 -4.83
N ALA A 64 -24.36 -23.71 -5.56
CA ALA A 64 -23.68 -24.93 -5.10
C ALA A 64 -22.16 -24.93 -5.38
N THR A 65 -21.69 -24.10 -6.31
CA THR A 65 -20.26 -23.99 -6.63
C THR A 65 -19.52 -23.06 -5.66
N ASP A 66 -18.44 -23.56 -5.04
CA ASP A 66 -17.50 -22.78 -4.24
C ASP A 66 -17.12 -21.47 -4.97
N PRO A 67 -17.37 -20.28 -4.38
CA PRO A 67 -17.09 -19.00 -5.01
C PRO A 67 -15.63 -18.82 -5.46
N MET A 68 -14.69 -19.59 -4.90
CA MET A 68 -13.28 -19.58 -5.29
C MET A 68 -12.97 -20.42 -6.55
N GLN A 69 -13.89 -21.28 -7.01
CA GLN A 69 -13.78 -21.99 -8.30
C GLN A 69 -14.26 -21.17 -9.49
N ARG A 70 -14.88 -20.00 -9.26
CA ARG A 70 -15.33 -19.11 -10.33
C ARG A 70 -14.12 -18.61 -11.15
N LEU A 71 -14.25 -18.66 -12.47
CA LEU A 71 -13.23 -18.15 -13.39
C LEU A 71 -13.19 -16.62 -13.36
N LEU A 72 -11.99 -16.05 -13.39
CA LEU A 72 -11.81 -14.60 -13.44
C LEU A 72 -12.21 -14.05 -14.81
N SER A 73 -13.13 -13.08 -14.81
CA SER A 73 -13.28 -12.14 -15.92
C SER A 73 -12.06 -11.20 -16.01
N ALA A 74 -11.93 -10.43 -17.09
CA ALA A 74 -10.92 -9.36 -17.17
C ALA A 74 -11.07 -8.34 -16.04
N ASP A 75 -12.32 -8.01 -15.68
CA ASP A 75 -12.65 -7.06 -14.61
C ASP A 75 -12.32 -7.62 -13.21
N ASP A 76 -12.38 -8.94 -13.01
CA ASP A 76 -11.96 -9.62 -11.77
C ASP A 76 -10.44 -9.79 -11.67
N ALA A 77 -9.78 -10.14 -12.78
CA ALA A 77 -8.33 -10.25 -12.85
C ALA A 77 -7.66 -8.88 -12.60
N ARG A 78 -8.16 -7.82 -13.25
CA ARG A 78 -7.68 -6.44 -13.03
C ARG A 78 -7.88 -6.01 -11.58
N PHE A 79 -9.07 -6.25 -11.01
CA PHE A 79 -9.34 -5.95 -9.61
C PHE A 79 -8.36 -6.66 -8.66
N LEU A 80 -8.17 -7.98 -8.79
CA LEU A 80 -7.23 -8.73 -7.95
C LEU A 80 -5.80 -8.15 -8.03
N LEU A 81 -5.31 -7.91 -9.25
CA LEU A 81 -3.94 -7.46 -9.50
C LEU A 81 -3.71 -6.03 -9.02
N THR A 82 -4.57 -5.07 -9.37
CA THR A 82 -4.49 -3.68 -8.86
C THR A 82 -4.71 -3.60 -7.34
N ARG A 83 -5.51 -4.49 -6.75
CA ARG A 83 -5.80 -4.46 -5.32
C ARG A 83 -4.64 -4.97 -4.47
N ALA A 84 -4.02 -6.08 -4.89
CA ALA A 84 -2.91 -6.72 -4.17
C ALA A 84 -1.52 -6.23 -4.60
N GLY A 85 -1.41 -5.68 -5.81
CA GLY A 85 -0.21 -5.18 -6.45
C GLY A 85 -0.35 -3.72 -6.89
N PHE A 86 0.20 -3.43 -8.05
CA PHE A 86 -0.06 -2.21 -8.82
C PHE A 86 -0.85 -2.60 -10.08
N ALA A 87 -1.31 -1.62 -10.86
CA ALA A 87 -2.03 -1.90 -12.10
C ALA A 87 -1.24 -2.87 -13.01
N PRO A 88 -1.90 -3.93 -13.53
CA PRO A 88 -1.23 -4.92 -14.35
C PRO A 88 -1.02 -4.41 -15.79
N ASP A 89 0.09 -4.82 -16.41
CA ASP A 89 0.23 -4.68 -17.86
C ASP A 89 -0.68 -5.69 -18.60
N THR A 90 -0.86 -5.50 -19.92
CA THR A 90 -1.75 -6.33 -20.74
C THR A 90 -1.39 -7.83 -20.72
N ARG A 91 -0.11 -8.19 -20.61
CA ARG A 91 0.35 -9.59 -20.55
C ARG A 91 0.14 -10.18 -19.17
N GLU A 92 0.44 -9.42 -18.12
CA GLU A 92 0.19 -9.79 -16.73
C GLU A 92 -1.31 -10.09 -16.57
N LEU A 93 -2.18 -9.15 -16.95
CA LEU A 93 -3.63 -9.29 -16.91
C LEU A 93 -4.12 -10.51 -17.69
N ALA A 94 -3.71 -10.64 -18.96
CA ALA A 94 -4.17 -11.73 -19.84
C ALA A 94 -3.84 -13.12 -19.29
N SER A 95 -2.77 -13.27 -18.51
CA SER A 95 -2.43 -14.56 -17.89
C SER A 95 -3.43 -15.01 -16.83
N TYR A 96 -4.13 -14.07 -16.16
CA TYR A 96 -5.08 -14.35 -15.08
C TYR A 96 -6.53 -14.54 -15.55
N VAL A 97 -6.89 -14.06 -16.74
CA VAL A 97 -8.25 -14.23 -17.29
C VAL A 97 -8.55 -15.70 -17.55
N GLY A 98 -9.74 -16.17 -17.15
CA GLY A 98 -10.14 -17.56 -17.31
C GLY A 98 -9.51 -18.54 -16.31
N VAL A 99 -8.73 -18.06 -15.34
CA VAL A 99 -8.20 -18.86 -14.21
C VAL A 99 -9.19 -18.81 -13.05
N THR A 100 -9.33 -19.88 -12.25
CA THR A 100 -10.17 -19.83 -11.04
C THR A 100 -9.63 -18.82 -10.04
N ARG A 101 -10.50 -18.17 -9.24
CA ARG A 101 -10.08 -17.26 -8.16
C ARG A 101 -9.06 -17.89 -7.23
N ALA A 102 -9.22 -19.17 -6.87
CA ALA A 102 -8.26 -19.91 -6.06
C ALA A 102 -6.88 -20.00 -6.74
N ALA A 103 -6.82 -20.51 -7.97
CA ALA A 103 -5.56 -20.66 -8.69
C ALA A 103 -4.89 -19.31 -9.01
N ALA A 104 -5.67 -18.23 -9.14
CA ALA A 104 -5.16 -16.87 -9.29
C ALA A 104 -4.51 -16.34 -8.01
N VAL A 105 -5.16 -16.46 -6.85
CA VAL A 105 -4.55 -16.10 -5.54
C VAL A 105 -3.28 -16.91 -5.29
N ASP A 106 -3.30 -18.20 -5.65
CA ASP A 106 -2.16 -19.11 -5.48
C ASP A 106 -0.97 -18.72 -6.35
N ARG A 107 -1.24 -18.39 -7.62
CA ARG A 107 -0.23 -17.89 -8.56
C ARG A 107 0.38 -16.58 -8.08
N LEU A 108 -0.46 -15.62 -7.69
CA LEU A 108 -0.02 -14.31 -7.22
C LEU A 108 0.90 -14.44 -6.00
N LEU A 109 0.52 -15.28 -5.03
CA LEU A 109 1.35 -15.57 -3.87
C LEU A 109 2.63 -16.34 -4.26
N ALA A 110 2.58 -17.27 -5.22
CA ALA A 110 3.74 -18.04 -5.67
C ALA A 110 4.78 -17.18 -6.43
N GLN A 111 4.35 -16.11 -7.10
CA GLN A 111 5.20 -15.20 -7.88
C GLN A 111 5.95 -14.13 -7.05
N VAL A 112 5.88 -14.21 -5.72
CA VAL A 112 6.51 -13.24 -4.81
C VAL A 112 8.04 -13.37 -4.82
N ARG A 113 8.73 -12.23 -4.80
CA ARG A 113 10.19 -12.15 -4.74
C ARG A 113 10.67 -11.74 -3.34
N ARG A 114 11.93 -12.08 -3.04
CA ARG A 114 12.67 -11.63 -1.84
C ARG A 114 13.77 -10.62 -2.15
N THR A 115 14.04 -10.37 -3.42
CA THR A 115 15.03 -9.41 -3.93
C THR A 115 14.48 -8.62 -5.10
N ALA A 116 14.84 -7.35 -5.17
CA ALA A 116 14.52 -6.46 -6.29
C ALA A 116 15.08 -7.01 -7.61
N VAL A 117 14.46 -6.66 -8.73
CA VAL A 117 15.05 -6.87 -10.07
C VAL A 117 15.91 -5.67 -10.49
N THR A 118 15.60 -4.49 -9.98
CA THR A 118 16.35 -3.25 -10.17
C THR A 118 17.67 -3.35 -9.43
N ALA A 119 18.78 -3.14 -10.16
CA ALA A 119 20.12 -3.11 -9.57
C ALA A 119 20.17 -2.12 -8.41
N PRO A 120 20.86 -2.44 -7.30
CA PRO A 120 20.95 -1.55 -6.15
C PRO A 120 21.66 -0.23 -6.54
N PRO A 121 21.43 0.87 -5.80
CA PRO A 121 22.24 2.08 -5.95
C PRO A 121 23.73 1.74 -5.82
N GLU A 122 24.61 2.44 -6.55
CA GLU A 122 26.06 2.13 -6.58
C GLU A 122 26.69 2.08 -5.18
N TRP A 123 26.27 3.00 -4.30
CA TRP A 123 26.68 3.09 -2.90
C TRP A 123 25.96 2.10 -1.97
N GLY A 124 25.07 1.23 -2.46
CA GLY A 124 24.29 0.30 -1.64
C GLY A 124 25.15 -0.70 -0.84
N GLY A 125 26.39 -0.92 -1.29
CA GLY A 125 27.44 -1.66 -0.57
C GLY A 125 28.41 -0.80 0.24
N ASP A 126 28.35 0.53 0.15
CA ASP A 126 29.26 1.44 0.86
C ASP A 126 29.12 1.28 2.39
N PRO A 127 30.19 1.59 3.15
CA PRO A 127 30.04 1.89 4.57
C PRO A 127 29.13 3.11 4.76
N PRO A 128 28.32 3.15 5.83
CA PRO A 128 27.54 4.33 6.21
C PRO A 128 28.40 5.60 6.24
N LEU A 129 27.82 6.75 5.88
CA LEU A 129 28.49 8.04 6.01
C LEU A 129 28.78 8.40 7.48
N TYR A 130 28.02 7.79 8.39
CA TYR A 130 28.13 7.96 9.82
C TYR A 130 29.33 7.24 10.44
N GLY A 131 30.31 8.03 10.88
CA GLY A 131 31.58 7.53 11.43
C GLY A 131 32.79 8.35 10.99
N ALA A 132 32.64 9.17 9.95
CA ALA A 132 33.74 9.87 9.30
C ALA A 132 34.46 10.90 10.21
N GLN A 133 33.82 12.02 10.63
CA GLN A 133 34.51 13.09 11.38
C GLN A 133 33.58 13.95 12.29
N GLY A 134 32.88 13.34 13.25
CA GLY A 134 31.84 14.02 14.04
C GLY A 134 32.24 15.25 14.89
N LYS A 135 33.53 15.61 14.99
CA LYS A 135 34.02 16.79 15.73
C LYS A 135 35.16 17.57 15.05
N THR A 136 35.53 17.21 13.82
CA THR A 136 36.75 17.73 13.15
C THR A 136 36.55 18.17 11.69
N LEU A 137 35.32 18.13 11.17
CA LEU A 137 35.03 18.67 9.83
C LEU A 137 35.07 20.19 9.78
N THR A 138 35.79 20.70 8.78
CA THR A 138 35.59 22.03 8.22
C THR A 138 34.17 22.18 7.67
N ASP A 139 33.71 23.42 7.46
CA ASP A 139 32.38 23.66 6.92
C ASP A 139 32.22 23.19 5.46
N ASP A 140 33.29 23.22 4.66
CA ASP A 140 33.29 22.71 3.28
C ASP A 140 33.17 21.18 3.23
N GLU A 141 33.90 20.44 4.06
CA GLU A 141 33.74 18.99 4.16
C GLU A 141 32.34 18.61 4.67
N ARG A 142 31.80 19.37 5.65
CA ARG A 142 30.43 19.18 6.14
C ARG A 142 29.39 19.41 5.04
N LYS A 143 29.59 20.44 4.22
CA LYS A 143 28.76 20.75 3.03
C LYS A 143 28.84 19.63 1.99
N ALA A 144 30.05 19.16 1.67
CA ALA A 144 30.27 18.05 0.73
C ALA A 144 29.63 16.74 1.23
N LEU A 145 29.73 16.43 2.52
CA LEU A 145 29.09 15.26 3.13
C LEU A 145 27.56 15.34 3.06
N ASN A 146 26.98 16.51 3.34
CA ASN A 146 25.53 16.72 3.19
C ASN A 146 25.09 16.61 1.72
N GLN A 147 25.87 17.15 0.77
CA GLN A 147 25.60 17.00 -0.67
C GLN A 147 25.72 15.53 -1.14
N ARG A 148 26.64 14.73 -0.59
CA ARG A 148 26.69 13.28 -0.84
C ARG A 148 25.44 12.58 -0.29
N ARG A 149 25.05 12.84 0.96
CA ARG A 149 23.84 12.27 1.57
C ARG A 149 22.58 12.59 0.76
N ASN A 150 22.40 13.84 0.33
CA ASN A 150 21.23 14.26 -0.44
C ASN A 150 21.16 13.53 -1.79
N ARG A 151 22.30 13.38 -2.50
CA ARG A 151 22.38 12.59 -3.75
C ARG A 151 22.07 11.11 -3.52
N MET A 152 22.64 10.50 -2.48
CA MET A 152 22.33 9.12 -2.11
C MET A 152 20.84 8.93 -1.84
N THR A 153 20.19 9.89 -1.17
CA THR A 153 18.76 9.76 -0.87
C THR A 153 17.91 9.88 -2.13
N GLN A 154 18.19 10.84 -3.01
CA GLN A 154 17.52 10.93 -4.32
C GLN A 154 17.68 9.64 -5.15
N GLN A 155 18.86 9.03 -5.13
CA GLN A 155 19.10 7.74 -5.78
C GLN A 155 18.32 6.58 -5.12
N LEU A 156 18.14 6.61 -3.79
CA LEU A 156 17.33 5.63 -3.05
C LEU A 156 15.84 5.76 -3.38
N ASP A 157 15.34 6.99 -3.37
CA ASP A 157 13.95 7.34 -3.69
C ASP A 157 13.61 6.90 -5.13
N GLY A 158 14.46 7.25 -6.11
CA GLY A 158 14.31 6.85 -7.51
C GLY A 158 14.47 5.34 -7.74
N TRP A 159 15.43 4.67 -7.07
CA TRP A 159 15.61 3.22 -7.17
C TRP A 159 14.35 2.46 -6.76
N TRP A 160 13.73 2.84 -5.63
CA TRP A 160 12.53 2.13 -5.19
C TRP A 160 11.31 2.42 -6.06
N ALA A 161 11.17 3.66 -6.54
CA ALA A 161 10.14 4.01 -7.52
C ALA A 161 10.29 3.22 -8.84
N GLN A 162 11.52 2.97 -9.28
CA GLN A 162 11.81 2.11 -10.44
C GLN A 162 11.45 0.64 -10.19
N GLU A 163 11.77 0.08 -9.02
CA GLU A 163 11.38 -1.29 -8.69
C GLU A 163 9.85 -1.41 -8.66
N MET A 164 9.13 -0.50 -8.01
CA MET A 164 7.65 -0.50 -8.01
C MET A 164 7.06 -0.46 -9.43
N ALA A 165 7.62 0.38 -10.32
CA ALA A 165 7.17 0.48 -11.70
C ALA A 165 7.46 -0.79 -12.53
N THR A 166 8.65 -1.38 -12.40
CA THR A 166 9.17 -2.38 -13.36
C THR A 166 9.23 -3.81 -12.84
N THR A 167 8.95 -4.03 -11.56
CA THR A 167 9.04 -5.38 -10.97
C THR A 167 8.04 -6.35 -11.63
N PRO A 168 8.44 -7.62 -11.85
CA PRO A 168 7.51 -8.71 -12.19
C PRO A 168 6.81 -9.28 -10.94
N SER A 169 6.91 -8.60 -9.79
CA SER A 169 6.31 -9.05 -8.52
C SER A 169 5.63 -7.88 -7.76
N PRO A 170 4.56 -7.26 -8.31
CA PRO A 170 3.96 -6.05 -7.72
C PRO A 170 3.49 -6.24 -6.27
N LEU A 171 3.00 -7.43 -5.92
CA LEU A 171 2.61 -7.79 -4.55
C LEU A 171 3.79 -7.69 -3.55
N THR A 172 5.00 -8.10 -3.94
CA THR A 172 6.19 -7.96 -3.07
C THR A 172 6.45 -6.50 -2.74
N GLU A 173 6.38 -5.60 -3.72
CA GLU A 173 6.65 -4.17 -3.48
C GLU A 173 5.51 -3.47 -2.74
N ARG A 174 4.25 -3.81 -3.02
CA ARG A 174 3.11 -3.31 -2.23
C ARG A 174 3.21 -3.69 -0.76
N MET A 175 3.59 -4.94 -0.48
CA MET A 175 3.80 -5.40 0.89
C MET A 175 5.06 -4.78 1.50
N THR A 176 6.13 -4.56 0.73
CA THR A 176 7.31 -3.80 1.20
C THR A 176 6.93 -2.37 1.59
N LEU A 177 6.08 -1.70 0.81
CA LEU A 177 5.58 -0.36 1.09
C LEU A 177 4.67 -0.33 2.32
N PHE A 178 3.75 -1.31 2.44
CA PHE A 178 2.92 -1.49 3.62
C PHE A 178 3.77 -1.71 4.88
N TRP A 179 4.78 -2.58 4.83
CA TRP A 179 5.64 -2.84 5.98
C TRP A 179 6.56 -1.67 6.32
N HIS A 180 6.98 -0.85 5.36
CA HIS A 180 7.71 0.38 5.62
C HIS A 180 6.81 1.46 6.25
N ASN A 181 5.52 1.48 5.91
CA ASN A 181 4.51 2.30 6.58
C ASN A 181 4.08 1.75 7.96
N HIS A 182 4.32 0.46 8.23
CA HIS A 182 4.03 -0.19 9.50
C HIS A 182 5.20 -0.05 10.49
N PHE A 183 6.42 -0.43 10.08
CA PHE A 183 7.66 -0.31 10.83
C PHE A 183 8.40 0.97 10.45
N VAL A 184 7.84 2.09 10.87
CA VAL A 184 8.28 3.42 10.44
C VAL A 184 9.71 3.73 10.87
N SER A 185 10.52 4.12 9.88
CA SER A 185 11.77 4.87 10.03
C SER A 185 11.76 6.01 9.02
N SER A 186 12.23 7.21 9.40
CA SER A 186 12.37 8.37 8.50
C SER A 186 13.82 8.84 8.37
N ASP A 187 14.22 9.19 7.13
CA ASP A 187 15.48 9.86 6.82
C ASP A 187 15.67 11.17 7.60
N ASP A 188 14.61 11.88 7.98
CA ASP A 188 14.72 13.13 8.76
C ASP A 188 15.46 12.94 10.11
N LYS A 189 15.30 11.76 10.73
CA LYS A 189 15.96 11.40 11.99
C LYS A 189 17.12 10.42 11.81
N VAL A 190 16.98 9.42 10.93
CA VAL A 190 18.05 8.42 10.67
C VAL A 190 19.23 9.06 9.93
N ARG A 191 18.95 9.91 8.94
CA ARG A 191 19.93 10.68 8.14
C ARG A 191 21.07 9.83 7.59
N GLU A 192 20.76 8.61 7.16
CA GLU A 192 21.73 7.64 6.65
C GLU A 192 21.07 6.72 5.61
N PRO A 193 21.10 7.08 4.31
CA PRO A 193 20.44 6.33 3.24
C PRO A 193 20.91 4.87 3.15
N ALA A 194 22.16 4.57 3.52
CA ALA A 194 22.68 3.20 3.59
C ALA A 194 21.89 2.32 4.57
N LEU A 195 21.37 2.87 5.67
CA LEU A 195 20.57 2.11 6.64
C LEU A 195 19.13 1.92 6.18
N LEU A 196 18.52 2.95 5.59
CA LEU A 196 17.16 2.88 5.06
C LEU A 196 17.06 1.96 3.84
N TYR A 197 18.09 1.93 2.98
CA TYR A 197 18.26 0.93 1.94
C TYR A 197 18.32 -0.50 2.52
N ARG A 198 19.16 -0.75 3.52
CA ARG A 198 19.26 -2.07 4.19
C ARG A 198 17.95 -2.48 4.85
N GLN A 199 17.24 -1.55 5.49
CA GLN A 199 15.91 -1.79 6.07
C GLN A 199 14.90 -2.15 4.98
N ASN A 200 14.85 -1.43 3.87
CA ASN A 200 13.96 -1.73 2.75
C ASN A 200 14.25 -3.11 2.10
N VAL A 201 15.52 -3.50 1.99
CA VAL A 201 15.92 -4.86 1.57
C VAL A 201 15.46 -5.92 2.59
N LEU A 202 15.52 -5.65 3.89
CA LEU A 202 14.99 -6.52 4.95
C LEU A 202 13.46 -6.68 4.81
N LEU A 203 12.73 -5.57 4.74
CA LEU A 203 11.27 -5.56 4.62
C LEU A 203 10.80 -6.28 3.35
N ARG A 204 11.51 -6.12 2.22
CA ARG A 204 11.23 -6.85 0.97
C ARG A 204 11.47 -8.35 1.09
N ARG A 205 12.56 -8.75 1.74
CA ARG A 205 12.89 -10.18 1.93
C ARG A 205 11.83 -10.89 2.76
N GLU A 206 11.28 -10.21 3.77
CA GLU A 206 10.24 -10.75 4.65
C GLU A 206 8.81 -10.36 4.25
N ALA A 207 8.60 -9.65 3.14
CA ALA A 207 7.31 -9.03 2.81
C ALA A 207 6.12 -10.00 2.83
N LEU A 208 6.34 -11.23 2.35
CA LEU A 208 5.42 -12.38 2.35
C LEU A 208 6.02 -13.58 3.13
N GLY A 209 6.95 -13.30 4.04
CA GLY A 209 7.63 -14.27 4.92
C GLY A 209 6.90 -14.46 6.25
N ASN A 210 7.68 -14.51 7.32
CA ASN A 210 7.16 -14.70 8.67
C ASN A 210 7.16 -13.36 9.44
N PHE A 211 6.02 -12.94 9.98
CA PHE A 211 5.91 -11.66 10.70
C PHE A 211 6.68 -11.67 12.03
N GLY A 212 6.77 -12.81 12.72
CA GLY A 212 7.62 -12.94 13.91
C GLY A 212 9.10 -12.73 13.56
N ALA A 213 9.61 -13.46 12.56
CA ALA A 213 10.99 -13.27 12.08
C ALA A 213 11.27 -11.81 11.64
N MET A 214 10.31 -11.19 10.93
CA MET A 214 10.41 -9.78 10.53
C MET A 214 10.42 -8.83 11.74
N LEU A 215 9.55 -9.05 12.74
CA LEU A 215 9.47 -8.24 13.95
C LEU A 215 10.80 -8.26 14.72
N HIS A 216 11.42 -9.42 14.90
CA HIS A 216 12.75 -9.51 15.53
C HIS A 216 13.85 -8.88 14.67
N ALA A 217 13.81 -9.07 13.35
CA ALA A 217 14.81 -8.51 12.45
C ALA A 217 14.73 -6.97 12.37
N VAL A 218 13.54 -6.39 12.30
CA VAL A 218 13.33 -4.94 12.20
C VAL A 218 13.51 -4.23 13.54
N SER A 219 13.09 -4.84 14.66
CA SER A 219 13.28 -4.24 16.00
C SER A 219 14.75 -4.07 16.37
N LYS A 220 15.63 -4.94 15.83
CA LYS A 220 17.09 -4.89 16.00
C LYS A 220 17.80 -4.17 14.85
N ASP A 221 17.08 -3.67 13.83
CA ASP A 221 17.68 -3.01 12.69
C ASP A 221 18.25 -1.62 13.08
N PRO A 222 19.43 -1.22 12.56
CA PRO A 222 20.05 0.05 12.93
C PRO A 222 19.22 1.30 12.61
N ALA A 223 18.41 1.30 11.55
CA ALA A 223 17.52 2.42 11.23
C ALA A 223 16.43 2.56 12.30
N MET A 224 15.73 1.47 12.63
CA MET A 224 14.71 1.44 13.70
C MET A 224 15.28 1.82 15.07
N LEU A 225 16.43 1.24 15.45
CA LEU A 225 17.10 1.53 16.73
C LEU A 225 17.59 2.98 16.85
N ILE A 226 17.84 3.68 15.74
CA ILE A 226 18.13 5.12 15.72
C ILE A 226 16.84 5.94 15.71
N TYR A 227 15.86 5.54 14.91
CA TYR A 227 14.60 6.27 14.74
C TYR A 227 13.78 6.34 16.03
N LEU A 228 13.76 5.26 16.82
CA LEU A 228 13.07 5.20 18.11
C LEU A 228 13.99 5.39 19.33
N ASP A 229 15.23 5.83 19.11
CA ASP A 229 16.30 5.98 20.12
C ASP A 229 16.61 4.69 20.92
N GLY A 230 16.17 3.52 20.45
CA GLY A 230 16.37 2.22 21.09
C GLY A 230 17.85 1.91 21.37
N ALA A 231 18.75 2.34 20.48
CA ALA A 231 20.21 2.23 20.65
C ALA A 231 20.79 2.98 21.87
N THR A 232 19.97 3.77 22.57
CA THR A 232 20.35 4.49 23.80
C THR A 232 19.77 3.84 25.08
N SER A 233 18.97 2.78 24.97
CA SER A 233 18.33 2.08 26.09
C SER A 233 19.36 1.36 26.96
N ARG A 234 19.40 1.69 28.26
CA ARG A 234 20.33 1.11 29.25
C ARG A 234 19.58 0.84 30.55
N LYS A 235 20.06 -0.10 31.36
CA LYS A 235 19.46 -0.42 32.67
C LYS A 235 19.26 0.79 33.60
N GLU A 236 20.14 1.79 33.55
CA GLU A 236 20.01 3.01 34.36
C GLU A 236 18.96 4.00 33.82
N ARG A 237 18.60 3.86 32.53
CA ARG A 237 17.60 4.68 31.84
C ARG A 237 16.97 3.88 30.67
N PRO A 238 16.02 2.98 30.95
CA PRO A 238 15.34 2.21 29.91
C PRO A 238 14.54 3.13 28.98
N ASN A 239 14.47 2.79 27.69
CA ASN A 239 13.73 3.59 26.71
C ASN A 239 12.26 3.12 26.60
N GLU A 240 11.38 3.76 27.38
CA GLU A 240 9.93 3.53 27.33
C GLU A 240 9.29 3.90 25.99
N ASN A 241 9.88 4.80 25.19
CA ASN A 241 9.33 5.16 23.87
C ASN A 241 9.41 3.96 22.92
N PHE A 242 10.59 3.32 22.82
CA PHE A 242 10.77 2.14 21.98
C PHE A 242 9.77 1.03 22.36
N ALA A 243 9.64 0.74 23.65
CA ALA A 243 8.69 -0.26 24.15
C ALA A 243 7.23 0.10 23.80
N ARG A 244 6.85 1.38 23.96
CA ARG A 244 5.51 1.87 23.60
C ARG A 244 5.22 1.72 22.12
N GLU A 245 6.09 2.17 21.21
CA GLU A 245 5.79 2.08 19.76
C GLU A 245 5.70 0.62 19.29
N VAL A 246 6.56 -0.27 19.81
CA VAL A 246 6.51 -1.70 19.48
C VAL A 246 5.18 -2.32 19.93
N MET A 247 4.67 -1.98 21.11
CA MET A 247 3.36 -2.42 21.60
C MET A 247 2.19 -1.76 20.85
N GLU A 248 2.22 -0.44 20.68
CA GLU A 248 1.09 0.36 20.22
C GLU A 248 0.93 0.36 18.70
N LEU A 249 2.02 0.51 17.95
CA LEU A 249 1.97 0.74 16.50
C LEU A 249 2.34 -0.49 15.68
N PHE A 250 3.15 -1.39 16.24
CA PHE A 250 3.69 -2.54 15.52
C PHE A 250 3.04 -3.88 15.87
N THR A 251 2.55 -4.08 17.11
CA THR A 251 2.03 -5.38 17.58
C THR A 251 0.60 -5.34 18.12
N LEU A 252 0.36 -4.89 19.35
CA LEU A 252 -0.91 -5.09 20.06
C LEU A 252 -2.00 -4.08 19.71
N GLY A 253 -1.63 -2.86 19.30
CA GLY A 253 -2.57 -1.75 19.19
C GLY A 253 -2.87 -1.09 20.53
N GLU A 254 -3.27 0.17 20.49
CA GLU A 254 -3.61 0.99 21.66
C GLU A 254 -4.65 0.30 22.58
N GLY A 255 -4.41 0.36 23.90
CA GLY A 255 -5.32 -0.17 24.93
C GLY A 255 -5.13 -1.64 25.31
N ASN A 256 -4.19 -2.37 24.68
CA ASN A 256 -3.97 -3.81 24.90
C ASN A 256 -2.77 -4.14 25.82
N TYR A 257 -2.26 -3.14 26.55
CA TYR A 257 -1.13 -3.19 27.49
C TYR A 257 -1.31 -2.14 28.60
N THR A 258 -0.60 -2.29 29.71
CA THR A 258 -0.56 -1.32 30.82
C THR A 258 0.69 -0.44 30.77
N GLU A 259 0.72 0.64 31.57
CA GLU A 259 1.93 1.44 31.79
C GLU A 259 3.07 0.61 32.44
N GLN A 260 2.74 -0.39 33.25
CA GLN A 260 3.73 -1.29 33.83
C GLN A 260 4.36 -2.18 32.76
N ASP A 261 3.56 -2.73 31.84
CA ASP A 261 4.09 -3.55 30.73
C ASP A 261 5.09 -2.76 29.87
N ILE A 262 4.83 -1.47 29.62
CA ILE A 262 5.75 -0.59 28.88
C ILE A 262 7.08 -0.45 29.62
N LYS A 263 7.06 -0.21 30.95
CA LYS A 263 8.28 -0.06 31.77
C LYS A 263 9.09 -1.35 31.82
N GLU A 264 8.42 -2.47 32.00
CA GLU A 264 9.05 -3.79 32.09
C GLU A 264 9.60 -4.27 30.74
N ALA A 265 8.90 -3.99 29.64
CA ALA A 265 9.42 -4.20 28.28
C ALA A 265 10.60 -3.25 27.96
N ALA A 266 10.55 -2.00 28.40
CA ALA A 266 11.67 -1.06 28.23
C ALA A 266 12.95 -1.59 28.89
N ARG A 267 12.83 -2.20 30.09
CA ARG A 267 13.92 -2.91 30.77
C ARG A 267 14.42 -4.08 29.93
N ALA A 268 13.54 -4.89 29.33
CA ALA A 268 13.91 -6.02 28.47
C ALA A 268 14.72 -5.58 27.22
N TYR A 269 14.37 -4.45 26.60
CA TYR A 269 15.10 -3.90 25.44
C TYR A 269 16.42 -3.19 25.77
N THR A 270 16.81 -3.07 27.04
CA THR A 270 18.10 -2.46 27.41
C THR A 270 19.29 -3.28 26.90
N GLY A 271 20.37 -2.62 26.48
CA GLY A 271 21.56 -3.27 25.94
C GLY A 271 21.56 -3.48 24.42
N TRP A 272 20.43 -3.28 23.74
CA TRP A 272 20.40 -3.13 22.28
C TRP A 272 21.11 -1.83 21.86
N SER A 273 22.08 -1.92 20.95
CA SER A 273 22.94 -0.82 20.53
C SER A 273 23.24 -0.89 19.04
N VAL A 274 23.68 0.23 18.46
CA VAL A 274 24.32 0.25 17.14
C VAL A 274 25.84 0.42 17.30
N GLY A 275 26.62 -0.44 16.65
CA GLY A 275 28.08 -0.40 16.60
C GLY A 275 28.60 0.63 15.58
N ARG A 276 29.71 1.31 15.88
CA ARG A 276 30.35 2.29 15.00
C ARG A 276 31.74 1.78 14.58
N PRO A 277 32.23 2.07 13.36
CA PRO A 277 31.59 2.89 12.31
C PRO A 277 30.65 2.09 11.39
N THR A 278 30.54 0.77 11.54
CA THR A 278 29.79 -0.12 10.62
C THR A 278 28.28 0.12 10.58
N MET A 279 27.73 0.76 11.61
CA MET A 279 26.30 0.93 11.88
C MET A 279 25.52 -0.37 11.77
N THR A 280 26.01 -1.39 12.48
CA THR A 280 25.38 -2.70 12.61
C THR A 280 24.80 -2.88 14.01
N TYR A 281 23.81 -3.76 14.18
CA TYR A 281 23.34 -4.17 15.50
C TYR A 281 24.50 -4.66 16.38
N LEU A 282 24.44 -4.35 17.67
CA LEU A 282 25.41 -4.77 18.68
C LEU A 282 24.70 -5.00 20.01
N TRP A 283 24.84 -6.21 20.56
CA TRP A 283 24.43 -6.51 21.93
C TRP A 283 25.47 -5.99 22.93
N ARG A 284 25.00 -5.37 24.03
CA ARG A 284 25.85 -4.86 25.12
C ARG A 284 25.35 -5.35 26.48
N PRO A 285 25.79 -6.54 26.95
CA PRO A 285 25.27 -7.13 28.19
C PRO A 285 25.46 -6.22 29.41
N ASN A 286 26.59 -5.49 29.51
CA ASN A 286 26.83 -4.57 30.63
C ASN A 286 25.79 -3.43 30.76
N PHE A 287 25.05 -3.13 29.70
CA PHE A 287 23.97 -2.13 29.69
C PHE A 287 22.58 -2.75 29.82
N HIS A 288 22.45 -4.08 29.85
CA HIS A 288 21.19 -4.78 30.07
C HIS A 288 20.79 -4.80 31.55
N ASP A 289 19.49 -4.82 31.80
CA ASP A 289 18.87 -5.03 33.11
C ASP A 289 18.58 -6.52 33.29
N ASP A 290 19.49 -7.25 33.92
CA ASP A 290 19.32 -8.69 34.22
C ASP A 290 18.32 -8.98 35.37
N GLY A 291 17.57 -7.98 35.83
CA GLY A 291 16.56 -8.15 36.86
C GLY A 291 15.33 -8.91 36.34
N VAL A 292 14.57 -9.50 37.27
CA VAL A 292 13.24 -10.07 36.98
C VAL A 292 12.31 -8.95 36.53
N LYS A 293 11.52 -9.24 35.49
CA LYS A 293 10.57 -8.34 34.84
C LYS A 293 9.18 -8.98 34.88
N THR A 294 8.13 -8.16 34.98
CA THR A 294 6.73 -8.63 35.02
C THR A 294 5.95 -8.06 33.84
N VAL A 295 5.63 -8.90 32.85
CA VAL A 295 5.02 -8.48 31.59
C VAL A 295 3.79 -9.35 31.31
N PHE A 296 2.63 -8.73 31.10
CA PHE A 296 1.33 -9.41 30.92
C PHE A 296 1.02 -10.45 32.02
N GLY A 297 1.45 -10.16 33.25
CA GLY A 297 1.32 -11.05 34.42
C GLY A 297 2.35 -12.20 34.49
N GLN A 298 3.21 -12.36 33.49
CA GLN A 298 4.29 -13.36 33.49
C GLN A 298 5.56 -12.76 34.09
N GLN A 299 6.29 -13.54 34.89
CA GLN A 299 7.55 -13.13 35.51
C GLN A 299 8.73 -13.91 34.93
N GLY A 300 9.84 -13.21 34.65
CA GLY A 300 11.08 -13.81 34.17
C GLY A 300 12.19 -12.79 34.00
N ASN A 301 13.44 -13.23 33.86
CA ASN A 301 14.51 -12.35 33.39
C ASN A 301 14.45 -12.27 31.86
N PHE A 302 13.44 -11.57 31.34
CA PHE A 302 13.23 -11.47 29.90
C PHE A 302 14.28 -10.56 29.25
N ASP A 303 14.91 -11.03 28.17
CA ASP A 303 15.66 -10.19 27.24
C ASP A 303 14.74 -9.56 26.17
N GLY A 304 15.30 -8.73 25.30
CA GLY A 304 14.54 -8.04 24.26
C GLY A 304 13.97 -8.95 23.18
N ASP A 305 14.57 -10.11 22.90
CA ASP A 305 14.01 -11.08 21.94
C ASP A 305 12.84 -11.83 22.58
N GLN A 306 12.99 -12.29 23.82
CA GLN A 306 11.91 -12.91 24.60
C GLN A 306 10.73 -11.96 24.83
N MET A 307 10.99 -10.66 24.95
CA MET A 307 9.93 -9.65 25.01
C MET A 307 9.12 -9.58 23.70
N LEU A 308 9.75 -9.76 22.54
CA LEU A 308 9.02 -9.86 21.26
C LEU A 308 8.23 -11.18 21.17
N ASP A 309 8.78 -12.30 21.66
CA ASP A 309 8.05 -13.57 21.76
C ASP A 309 6.80 -13.45 22.62
N LEU A 310 6.87 -12.72 23.75
CA LEU A 310 5.70 -12.42 24.60
C LEU A 310 4.62 -11.60 23.87
N LEU A 311 5.01 -10.68 22.97
CA LEU A 311 4.06 -9.94 22.14
C LEU A 311 3.44 -10.85 21.07
N LEU A 312 4.22 -11.70 20.41
CA LEU A 312 3.73 -12.70 19.45
C LEU A 312 2.79 -13.72 20.13
N ALA A 313 3.02 -14.03 21.42
CA ALA A 313 2.14 -14.87 22.23
C ALA A 313 0.77 -14.22 22.55
N ARG A 314 0.55 -12.92 22.34
CA ARG A 314 -0.75 -12.24 22.54
C ARG A 314 -1.63 -12.34 21.27
N PRO A 315 -2.90 -12.81 21.33
CA PRO A 315 -3.77 -12.93 20.15
C PRO A 315 -4.12 -11.58 19.51
N GLU A 316 -4.02 -10.49 20.28
CA GLU A 316 -4.17 -9.12 19.83
C GLU A 316 -3.16 -8.76 18.72
N THR A 317 -1.94 -9.29 18.77
CA THR A 317 -0.91 -9.05 17.74
C THR A 317 -1.36 -9.53 16.36
N ALA A 318 -1.86 -10.75 16.26
CA ALA A 318 -2.38 -11.28 15.00
C ALA A 318 -3.60 -10.49 14.51
N ARG A 319 -4.53 -10.14 15.42
CA ARG A 319 -5.73 -9.35 15.10
C ARG A 319 -5.40 -7.95 14.60
N PHE A 320 -4.47 -7.27 15.24
CA PHE A 320 -4.01 -5.93 14.85
C PHE A 320 -3.38 -5.92 13.46
N VAL A 321 -2.42 -6.82 13.20
CA VAL A 321 -1.74 -6.95 11.91
C VAL A 321 -2.74 -7.28 10.80
N VAL A 322 -3.62 -8.26 11.00
CA VAL A 322 -4.66 -8.62 10.01
C VAL A 322 -5.67 -7.49 9.81
N THR A 323 -6.00 -6.71 10.84
CA THR A 323 -6.85 -5.50 10.69
C THR A 323 -6.18 -4.44 9.82
N LYS A 324 -4.87 -4.21 9.96
CA LYS A 324 -4.12 -3.26 9.10
C LYS A 324 -4.05 -3.77 7.66
N LEU A 325 -3.76 -5.06 7.44
CA LEU A 325 -3.79 -5.68 6.11
C LEU A 325 -5.19 -5.63 5.47
N TRP A 326 -6.26 -5.83 6.24
CA TRP A 326 -7.63 -5.70 5.74
C TRP A 326 -7.92 -4.29 5.20
N ARG A 327 -7.48 -3.25 5.91
CA ARG A 327 -7.67 -1.85 5.48
C ARG A 327 -6.87 -1.51 4.23
N GLU A 328 -5.70 -2.13 4.04
CA GLU A 328 -4.84 -1.94 2.87
C GLU A 328 -5.37 -2.65 1.61
N PHE A 329 -5.93 -3.86 1.77
CA PHE A 329 -6.22 -4.78 0.66
C PHE A 329 -7.71 -5.12 0.45
N VAL A 330 -8.59 -4.93 1.42
CA VAL A 330 -9.99 -5.37 1.33
C VAL A 330 -10.97 -4.19 1.35
N SER A 331 -11.03 -3.40 2.42
CA SER A 331 -11.95 -2.26 2.55
C SER A 331 -11.59 -1.33 3.71
N PRO A 332 -11.99 -0.03 3.69
CA PRO A 332 -11.75 0.89 4.81
C PRO A 332 -12.36 0.42 6.14
N THR A 333 -13.53 -0.24 6.05
CA THR A 333 -14.27 -0.80 7.19
C THR A 333 -14.04 -2.30 7.26
N PRO A 334 -13.35 -2.83 8.30
CA PRO A 334 -13.09 -4.25 8.43
C PRO A 334 -14.32 -5.08 8.86
N ASP A 335 -14.51 -6.25 8.25
CA ASP A 335 -15.35 -7.29 8.82
C ASP A 335 -14.58 -7.97 9.96
N MET A 336 -14.90 -7.57 11.20
CA MET A 336 -14.20 -8.08 12.39
C MET A 336 -14.37 -9.58 12.60
N ALA A 337 -15.43 -10.21 12.07
CA ALA A 337 -15.62 -11.66 12.17
C ALA A 337 -14.72 -12.42 11.19
N GLN A 338 -14.47 -11.88 9.99
CA GLN A 338 -13.49 -12.44 9.04
C GLN A 338 -12.05 -12.11 9.45
N VAL A 339 -11.77 -10.90 9.93
CA VAL A 339 -10.47 -10.52 10.53
C VAL A 339 -10.10 -11.46 11.68
N ALA A 340 -11.04 -11.79 12.58
CA ALA A 340 -10.77 -12.72 13.67
C ALA A 340 -10.34 -14.11 13.17
N ARG A 341 -11.08 -14.70 12.22
CA ARG A 341 -10.74 -16.02 11.64
C ARG A 341 -9.36 -16.01 10.97
N ILE A 342 -9.09 -15.02 10.13
CA ILE A 342 -7.81 -14.89 9.42
C ILE A 342 -6.66 -14.63 10.40
N ALA A 343 -6.90 -13.91 11.52
CA ALA A 343 -5.91 -13.72 12.57
C ALA A 343 -5.62 -15.00 13.37
N ASP A 344 -6.64 -15.81 13.64
CA ASP A 344 -6.47 -17.10 14.30
C ASP A 344 -5.67 -18.07 13.41
N ASP A 345 -5.97 -18.14 12.09
CA ASP A 345 -5.20 -18.91 11.10
C ASP A 345 -3.75 -18.41 10.96
N PHE A 346 -3.57 -17.09 10.85
CA PHE A 346 -2.25 -16.44 10.76
C PHE A 346 -1.39 -16.77 11.99
N ARG A 347 -1.96 -16.68 13.18
CA ARG A 347 -1.29 -17.06 14.43
C ARG A 347 -1.00 -18.56 14.49
N ALA A 348 -1.96 -19.41 14.15
CA ALA A 348 -1.82 -20.87 14.17
C ALA A 348 -0.75 -21.38 13.18
N SER A 349 -0.55 -20.67 12.06
CA SER A 349 0.54 -20.92 11.12
C SER A 349 1.94 -20.56 11.64
N GLY A 350 2.04 -19.97 12.84
CA GLY A 350 3.29 -19.43 13.37
C GLY A 350 3.65 -18.05 12.81
N TYR A 351 2.67 -17.24 12.42
CA TYR A 351 2.83 -15.90 11.81
C TYR A 351 3.32 -15.89 10.35
N GLU A 352 2.95 -16.86 9.51
CA GLU A 352 3.22 -16.83 8.07
C GLU A 352 2.31 -15.80 7.35
N ILE A 353 2.89 -14.70 6.87
CA ILE A 353 2.15 -13.58 6.24
C ILE A 353 1.39 -14.05 5.00
N ARG A 354 1.93 -15.05 4.29
CA ARG A 354 1.29 -15.72 3.15
C ARG A 354 -0.08 -16.31 3.52
N VAL A 355 -0.26 -16.83 4.74
CA VAL A 355 -1.52 -17.39 5.21
C VAL A 355 -2.54 -16.28 5.41
N ALA A 356 -2.15 -15.17 6.06
CA ALA A 356 -2.99 -13.99 6.22
C ALA A 356 -3.44 -13.42 4.86
N MET A 357 -2.49 -13.24 3.92
CA MET A 357 -2.79 -12.73 2.58
C MET A 357 -3.69 -13.68 1.77
N ARG A 358 -3.47 -15.01 1.85
CA ARG A 358 -4.37 -16.01 1.23
C ARG A 358 -5.78 -15.89 1.80
N GLY A 359 -5.93 -15.78 3.12
CA GLY A 359 -7.22 -15.62 3.79
C GLY A 359 -7.96 -14.36 3.37
N LEU A 360 -7.25 -13.22 3.28
CA LEU A 360 -7.81 -11.94 2.82
C LEU A 360 -8.28 -12.02 1.36
N LEU A 361 -7.42 -12.46 0.43
CA LEU A 361 -7.71 -12.50 -1.00
C LEU A 361 -8.69 -13.62 -1.40
N SER A 362 -8.91 -14.60 -0.53
CA SER A 362 -9.93 -15.65 -0.69
C SER A 362 -11.23 -15.35 0.07
N SER A 363 -11.30 -14.23 0.78
CA SER A 363 -12.46 -13.87 1.59
C SER A 363 -13.68 -13.51 0.74
N ALA A 364 -14.89 -13.80 1.24
CA ALA A 364 -16.12 -13.41 0.56
C ALA A 364 -16.24 -11.89 0.42
N SER A 365 -15.73 -11.13 1.39
CA SER A 365 -15.73 -9.66 1.36
C SER A 365 -14.80 -9.08 0.30
N PHE A 366 -13.65 -9.71 0.03
CA PHE A 366 -12.73 -9.26 -1.02
C PHE A 366 -13.38 -9.35 -2.41
N TRP A 367 -14.19 -10.39 -2.65
CA TRP A 367 -14.88 -10.59 -3.92
C TRP A 367 -16.30 -9.99 -3.98
N ASP A 368 -16.70 -9.20 -2.99
CA ASP A 368 -17.99 -8.50 -2.98
C ASP A 368 -17.94 -7.33 -3.99
N PRO A 369 -18.89 -7.21 -4.93
CA PRO A 369 -18.91 -6.10 -5.88
C PRO A 369 -18.88 -4.71 -5.22
N ARG A 370 -19.35 -4.59 -3.97
CA ARG A 370 -19.39 -3.35 -3.18
C ARG A 370 -18.03 -2.89 -2.65
N VAL A 371 -16.97 -3.71 -2.68
CA VAL A 371 -15.62 -3.26 -2.26
C VAL A 371 -14.79 -2.66 -3.41
N ARG A 372 -15.22 -2.81 -4.66
CA ARG A 372 -14.59 -2.17 -5.83
C ARG A 372 -14.72 -0.65 -5.73
N GLY A 373 -13.61 0.06 -5.91
CA GLY A 373 -13.58 1.53 -5.80
C GLY A 373 -13.80 2.06 -4.38
N THR A 374 -13.55 1.28 -3.34
CA THR A 374 -13.70 1.72 -1.94
C THR A 374 -12.41 2.19 -1.27
N LEU A 375 -11.25 1.96 -1.87
CA LEU A 375 -9.99 2.51 -1.37
C LEU A 375 -9.48 3.59 -2.31
N VAL A 376 -9.05 4.70 -1.72
CA VAL A 376 -8.29 5.74 -2.41
C VAL A 376 -6.88 5.20 -2.72
N LYS A 377 -6.43 5.35 -3.97
CA LYS A 377 -5.04 5.06 -4.37
C LYS A 377 -4.10 6.02 -3.63
N SER A 378 -3.17 5.47 -2.86
CA SER A 378 -2.05 6.25 -2.32
C SER A 378 -1.23 6.89 -3.45
N PRO A 379 -0.45 7.95 -3.20
CA PRO A 379 0.37 8.58 -4.23
C PRO A 379 1.33 7.63 -4.96
N ALA A 380 1.93 6.67 -4.25
CA ALA A 380 2.77 5.65 -4.86
C ALA A 380 1.97 4.78 -5.84
N GLU A 381 0.79 4.31 -5.44
CA GLU A 381 -0.10 3.54 -6.32
C GLU A 381 -0.57 4.38 -7.50
N PHE A 382 -1.04 5.61 -7.28
CA PHE A 382 -1.52 6.47 -8.36
C PHE A 382 -0.46 6.75 -9.44
N VAL A 383 0.80 6.96 -9.04
CA VAL A 383 1.91 7.20 -9.97
C VAL A 383 2.34 5.89 -10.65
N VAL A 384 2.48 4.80 -9.90
CA VAL A 384 2.96 3.50 -10.43
C VAL A 384 1.90 2.82 -11.31
N ASP A 385 0.64 2.85 -10.90
CA ASP A 385 -0.50 2.34 -11.68
C ASP A 385 -0.53 3.01 -13.05
N ALA A 386 -0.46 4.35 -13.10
CA ALA A 386 -0.44 5.08 -14.35
C ALA A 386 0.76 4.68 -15.24
N VAL A 387 1.95 4.55 -14.67
CA VAL A 387 3.15 4.15 -15.42
C VAL A 387 3.01 2.74 -16.02
N ARG A 388 2.46 1.78 -15.26
CA ARG A 388 2.29 0.39 -15.69
C ARG A 388 1.14 0.22 -16.67
N GLU A 389 -0.02 0.79 -16.36
CA GLU A 389 -1.25 0.64 -17.15
C GLU A 389 -1.13 1.26 -18.54
N PHE A 390 -0.42 2.39 -18.66
CA PHE A 390 -0.22 3.11 -19.92
C PHE A 390 1.13 2.82 -20.58
N ASP A 391 1.94 1.89 -20.03
CA ASP A 391 3.32 1.55 -20.45
C ASP A 391 4.16 2.80 -20.75
N ILE A 392 4.27 3.65 -19.73
CA ILE A 392 4.88 4.97 -19.82
C ILE A 392 6.39 4.83 -19.66
N GLY A 393 7.13 5.11 -20.73
CA GLY A 393 8.59 5.23 -20.66
C GLY A 393 8.99 6.49 -19.89
N TYR A 394 10.04 6.39 -19.08
CA TYR A 394 10.67 7.53 -18.40
C TYR A 394 12.19 7.40 -18.48
N ASP A 395 12.89 8.54 -18.58
CA ASP A 395 14.36 8.57 -18.65
C ASP A 395 15.04 8.60 -17.26
N ASP A 396 14.34 9.07 -16.21
CA ASP A 396 14.82 9.14 -14.83
C ASP A 396 13.70 8.72 -13.85
N SER A 397 13.97 7.76 -12.96
CA SER A 397 13.02 7.26 -11.97
C SER A 397 12.81 8.19 -10.77
N LEU A 398 13.75 9.12 -10.51
CA LEU A 398 13.58 10.15 -9.49
C LEU A 398 12.36 11.04 -9.78
N PHE A 399 11.99 11.24 -11.06
CA PHE A 399 10.76 11.94 -11.44
C PHE A 399 9.51 11.28 -10.81
N LEU A 400 9.45 9.94 -10.80
CA LEU A 400 8.31 9.21 -10.20
C LEU A 400 8.26 9.44 -8.69
N ALA A 401 9.38 9.31 -7.99
CA ALA A 401 9.46 9.58 -6.56
C ALA A 401 9.11 11.04 -6.20
N GLN A 402 9.56 12.02 -7.02
CA GLN A 402 9.18 13.43 -6.87
C GLN A 402 7.67 13.66 -7.06
N ARG A 403 7.01 12.91 -7.96
CA ARG A 403 5.56 12.95 -8.12
C ARG A 403 4.83 12.36 -6.89
N MET A 404 5.31 11.24 -6.35
CA MET A 404 4.76 10.67 -5.10
C MET A 404 4.88 11.66 -3.93
N ARG A 405 6.06 12.29 -3.77
CA ARG A 405 6.31 13.36 -2.80
C ARG A 405 5.37 14.55 -2.96
N ALA A 406 5.21 15.06 -4.18
CA ALA A 406 4.33 16.21 -4.47
C ALA A 406 2.84 15.92 -4.17
N LEU A 407 2.48 14.63 -4.13
CA LEU A 407 1.15 14.13 -3.78
C LEU A 407 1.01 13.70 -2.30
N GLY A 408 2.06 13.89 -1.48
CA GLY A 408 2.02 13.67 -0.03
C GLY A 408 2.76 12.43 0.49
N GLN A 409 3.32 11.59 -0.39
CA GLN A 409 4.06 10.37 -0.01
C GLN A 409 5.53 10.46 -0.41
N ASP A 410 6.31 11.21 0.37
CA ASP A 410 7.76 11.29 0.22
C ASP A 410 8.41 9.99 0.71
N LEU A 411 8.88 9.13 -0.21
CA LEU A 411 9.46 7.83 0.12
C LEU A 411 10.58 7.98 1.17
N PHE A 412 10.70 7.00 2.07
CA PHE A 412 11.64 7.02 3.20
C PHE A 412 11.47 8.18 4.19
N ARG A 413 10.43 9.02 4.05
CA ARG A 413 10.04 10.07 5.02
C ARG A 413 8.54 10.02 5.38
N PRO A 414 8.09 8.99 6.13
CA PRO A 414 6.80 9.05 6.80
C PRO A 414 6.74 10.27 7.75
N PRO A 415 5.62 11.01 7.80
CA PRO A 415 5.53 12.30 8.50
C PRO A 415 5.59 12.20 10.03
N ASN A 416 5.33 11.02 10.60
CA ASN A 416 5.45 10.72 12.03
C ASN A 416 5.49 9.20 12.26
N VAL A 417 5.69 8.77 13.50
CA VAL A 417 5.80 7.35 13.91
C VAL A 417 4.62 6.46 13.49
N LYS A 418 3.41 7.02 13.27
CA LYS A 418 2.22 6.27 12.83
C LYS A 418 2.17 6.02 11.32
N GLY A 419 3.14 6.55 10.57
CA GLY A 419 3.25 6.38 9.12
C GLY A 419 2.62 7.53 8.33
N TRP A 420 2.49 7.34 7.01
CA TRP A 420 1.61 8.16 6.19
C TRP A 420 0.14 7.82 6.48
N PRO A 421 -0.75 8.82 6.59
CA PRO A 421 -2.18 8.59 6.73
C PRO A 421 -2.77 8.01 5.43
N GLY A 422 -3.65 7.02 5.54
CA GLY A 422 -4.32 6.40 4.39
C GLY A 422 -5.67 7.03 4.04
N GLY A 423 -6.30 6.52 2.98
CA GLY A 423 -7.66 6.88 2.59
C GLY A 423 -7.80 8.35 2.15
N ASP A 424 -8.84 9.01 2.66
CA ASP A 424 -9.22 10.38 2.26
C ASP A 424 -8.14 11.43 2.54
N ALA A 425 -7.18 11.14 3.43
CA ALA A 425 -6.03 12.00 3.67
C ALA A 425 -5.11 12.21 2.45
N TRP A 426 -5.27 11.39 1.40
CA TRP A 426 -4.59 11.55 0.11
C TRP A 426 -5.31 12.49 -0.88
N ILE A 427 -6.44 13.07 -0.48
CA ILE A 427 -7.37 13.81 -1.33
C ILE A 427 -7.74 15.14 -0.67
N ASP A 428 -7.14 16.20 -1.18
CA ASP A 428 -7.46 17.60 -0.89
C ASP A 428 -7.41 18.42 -2.19
N SER A 429 -7.77 19.71 -2.13
CA SER A 429 -7.82 20.57 -3.32
C SER A 429 -6.48 20.72 -4.05
N SER A 430 -5.35 20.64 -3.35
CA SER A 430 -4.00 20.72 -3.92
C SER A 430 -3.54 19.38 -4.50
N THR A 431 -3.75 18.27 -3.78
CA THR A 431 -3.37 16.93 -4.25
C THR A 431 -4.23 16.45 -5.41
N LEU A 432 -5.53 16.79 -5.46
CA LEU A 432 -6.38 16.55 -6.63
C LEU A 432 -5.90 17.32 -7.86
N LEU A 433 -5.53 18.60 -7.71
CA LEU A 433 -4.99 19.40 -8.80
C LEU A 433 -3.65 18.81 -9.30
N ALA A 434 -2.78 18.40 -8.39
CA ALA A 434 -1.50 17.78 -8.74
C ALA A 434 -1.67 16.39 -9.40
N ARG A 435 -2.66 15.58 -8.96
CA ARG A 435 -3.05 14.31 -9.61
C ARG A 435 -3.50 14.54 -11.05
N LYS A 436 -4.37 15.54 -11.27
CA LYS A 436 -4.80 16.00 -12.60
C LYS A 436 -3.62 16.49 -13.46
N GLN A 437 -2.76 17.36 -12.93
CA GLN A 437 -1.59 17.87 -13.64
C GLN A 437 -0.60 16.77 -14.03
N PHE A 438 -0.39 15.75 -13.17
CA PHE A 438 0.42 14.60 -13.49
C PHE A 438 -0.15 13.85 -14.70
N VAL A 439 -1.45 13.52 -14.69
CA VAL A 439 -2.11 12.87 -15.82
C VAL A 439 -2.05 13.72 -17.09
N GLU A 440 -2.37 15.02 -17.03
CA GLU A 440 -2.28 15.90 -18.20
C GLU A 440 -0.88 15.94 -18.82
N GLN A 441 0.18 15.85 -18.00
CA GLN A 441 1.55 15.79 -18.50
C GLN A 441 1.81 14.54 -19.35
N LEU A 442 1.17 13.40 -19.03
CA LEU A 442 1.30 12.16 -19.79
C LEU A 442 0.78 12.32 -21.23
N PHE A 443 -0.39 12.96 -21.40
CA PHE A 443 -1.01 13.19 -22.72
C PHE A 443 -0.26 14.22 -23.56
N ARG A 444 0.17 15.34 -22.96
CA ARG A 444 0.92 16.38 -23.68
C ARG A 444 2.25 15.86 -24.26
N ALA A 445 2.88 14.89 -23.58
CA ALA A 445 4.09 14.22 -24.09
C ALA A 445 3.81 13.40 -25.37
N THR A 446 2.60 12.82 -25.50
CA THR A 446 2.16 12.08 -26.69
C THR A 446 1.80 13.02 -27.85
N GLU A 447 1.08 14.12 -27.58
CA GLU A 447 0.71 15.11 -28.60
C GLU A 447 1.94 15.70 -29.29
N MET A 448 2.97 16.09 -28.52
CA MET A 448 4.21 16.64 -29.07
C MET A 448 5.01 15.62 -29.89
N ALA A 449 4.91 14.31 -29.59
CA ALA A 449 5.54 13.26 -30.38
C ALA A 449 4.80 13.01 -31.70
N ASN A 450 3.46 13.06 -31.68
CA ASN A 450 2.62 12.81 -32.85
C ASN A 450 2.53 14.03 -33.80
N ALA A 451 2.76 15.24 -33.30
CA ALA A 451 2.70 16.49 -34.08
C ALA A 451 3.92 16.74 -35.00
N GLY A 452 4.87 15.80 -35.13
CA GLY A 452 5.97 15.88 -36.09
C GLY A 452 6.98 17.01 -35.86
N GLY A 453 7.07 17.54 -34.63
CA GLY A 453 7.86 18.72 -34.28
C GLY A 453 9.39 18.51 -34.30
N GLY A 454 9.98 18.42 -35.49
CA GLY A 454 11.43 18.26 -35.67
C GLY A 454 12.24 19.39 -35.03
N HIS A 455 13.05 19.05 -34.02
CA HIS A 455 14.09 19.92 -33.45
C HIS A 455 15.44 19.20 -33.49
N GLY A 456 16.47 19.94 -33.92
CA GLY A 456 17.75 19.37 -34.34
C GLY A 456 18.49 18.57 -33.26
N ALA A 457 19.12 17.48 -33.68
CA ALA A 457 19.97 16.67 -32.82
C ALA A 457 21.24 17.42 -32.42
N ALA A 458 21.24 18.04 -31.23
CA ALA A 458 22.46 18.36 -30.52
C ALA A 458 22.99 17.07 -29.88
N SER A 459 24.01 16.46 -30.50
CA SER A 459 24.66 15.25 -30.01
C SER A 459 25.44 15.51 -28.73
N ILE A 460 24.91 15.06 -27.59
CA ILE A 460 25.65 14.95 -26.33
C ILE A 460 26.23 13.52 -26.24
N PRO A 461 27.48 13.32 -25.80
CA PRO A 461 28.09 11.98 -25.76
C PRO A 461 27.33 11.01 -24.85
N ASP A 462 27.32 9.74 -25.26
CA ASP A 462 26.65 8.65 -24.55
C ASP A 462 27.39 8.29 -23.25
N ALA A 463 26.90 8.82 -22.13
CA ALA A 463 27.38 8.52 -20.79
C ALA A 463 26.42 7.53 -20.09
N GLY A 464 26.52 6.25 -20.48
CA GLY A 464 26.11 5.09 -19.70
C GLY A 464 24.79 5.18 -18.93
N MET A 465 23.65 5.34 -19.62
CA MET A 465 22.31 5.21 -18.99
C MET A 465 21.55 4.00 -19.53
N GLN A 466 21.10 3.14 -18.61
CA GLN A 466 20.46 1.87 -18.94
C GLN A 466 19.00 2.10 -19.38
N ARG A 467 18.75 1.96 -20.68
CA ARG A 467 17.44 2.19 -21.32
C ARG A 467 16.42 1.14 -20.85
N VAL A 468 15.49 1.51 -19.98
CA VAL A 468 14.36 0.66 -19.59
C VAL A 468 13.11 1.08 -20.35
N ALA A 469 12.82 0.35 -21.43
CA ALA A 469 11.48 0.24 -21.99
C ALA A 469 11.00 -1.18 -21.69
N LEU A 470 9.72 -1.34 -21.30
CA LEU A 470 9.16 -2.66 -20.94
C LEU A 470 9.04 -3.61 -22.15
N ASN A 471 9.31 -3.12 -23.37
CA ASN A 471 9.61 -3.94 -24.55
C ASN A 471 10.74 -3.33 -25.39
N ARG A 472 11.60 -4.18 -25.96
CA ARG A 472 12.62 -3.77 -26.96
C ARG A 472 11.98 -3.68 -28.35
N GLY A 473 11.75 -2.47 -28.84
CA GLY A 473 11.40 -2.20 -30.23
C GLY A 473 11.23 -0.72 -30.53
N GLY A 474 12.05 -0.17 -31.42
CA GLY A 474 11.96 1.22 -31.90
C GLY A 474 12.70 2.28 -31.07
N THR A 475 13.49 3.12 -31.74
CA THR A 475 14.09 4.32 -31.14
C THR A 475 13.15 5.52 -31.31
N MET A 476 12.41 5.85 -30.26
CA MET A 476 11.54 7.05 -30.21
C MET A 476 12.35 8.34 -29.98
N PRO A 477 11.93 9.49 -30.53
CA PRO A 477 12.56 10.79 -30.27
C PRO A 477 12.34 11.27 -28.82
N ARG A 478 13.18 12.19 -28.35
CA ARG A 478 13.09 12.75 -26.98
C ARG A 478 12.04 13.86 -26.90
N THR A 479 11.25 13.84 -25.84
CA THR A 479 10.19 14.81 -25.52
C THR A 479 10.47 15.53 -24.20
N VAL A 480 9.76 16.64 -23.96
CA VAL A 480 9.96 17.51 -22.78
C VAL A 480 9.70 16.73 -21.48
N GLY A 481 10.74 16.58 -20.65
CA GLY A 481 10.67 15.88 -19.37
C GLY A 481 10.98 14.38 -19.43
N GLY A 482 11.34 13.82 -20.60
CA GLY A 482 11.78 12.42 -20.71
C GLY A 482 10.68 11.36 -20.53
N VAL A 483 9.42 11.77 -20.42
CA VAL A 483 8.24 10.90 -20.31
C VAL A 483 7.69 10.59 -21.71
N ARG A 484 7.35 9.33 -21.97
CA ARG A 484 6.92 8.80 -23.28
C ARG A 484 5.70 7.90 -23.12
N PHE A 485 4.53 8.38 -23.51
CA PHE A 485 3.29 7.61 -23.58
C PHE A 485 2.87 7.38 -25.03
N ASP A 486 2.63 6.12 -25.40
CA ASP A 486 2.18 5.70 -26.73
C ASP A 486 0.69 5.36 -26.69
N LEU A 487 -0.13 6.40 -26.81
CA LEU A 487 -1.59 6.30 -26.76
C LEU A 487 -2.17 5.43 -27.89
N ALA A 488 -1.58 5.48 -29.09
CA ALA A 488 -2.07 4.68 -30.22
C ALA A 488 -1.90 3.18 -29.93
N ARG A 489 -0.75 2.78 -29.38
CA ARG A 489 -0.50 1.39 -28.95
C ARG A 489 -1.38 0.95 -27.77
N TRP A 490 -1.72 1.86 -26.85
CA TRP A 490 -2.67 1.57 -25.77
C TRP A 490 -4.12 1.45 -26.27
N LEU A 491 -4.50 2.20 -27.31
CA LEU A 491 -5.83 2.16 -27.92
C LEU A 491 -6.03 0.98 -28.90
N ALA A 492 -4.95 0.47 -29.50
CA ALA A 492 -4.99 -0.62 -30.48
C ALA A 492 -5.78 -1.89 -30.05
N PRO A 493 -5.74 -2.37 -28.80
CA PRO A 493 -6.56 -3.50 -28.35
C PRO A 493 -8.07 -3.27 -28.41
N TYR A 494 -8.52 -2.01 -28.47
CA TYR A 494 -9.93 -1.63 -28.63
C TYR A 494 -10.30 -1.33 -30.09
N GLY A 495 -9.35 -1.47 -31.03
CA GLY A 495 -9.54 -1.15 -32.44
C GLY A 495 -9.60 0.35 -32.74
N LEU A 496 -8.93 1.17 -31.92
CA LEU A 496 -9.01 2.64 -31.96
C LEU A 496 -7.64 3.29 -32.18
N ASN A 497 -7.66 4.46 -32.82
CA ASN A 497 -6.59 5.45 -32.87
C ASN A 497 -6.96 6.68 -32.02
N PRO A 498 -6.01 7.57 -31.67
CA PRO A 498 -6.26 8.72 -30.80
C PRO A 498 -7.43 9.62 -31.23
N VAL A 499 -7.63 9.81 -32.54
CA VAL A 499 -8.65 10.68 -33.14
C VAL A 499 -9.97 9.96 -33.48
N ASP A 500 -10.05 8.64 -33.32
CA ASP A 500 -11.27 7.90 -33.62
C ASP A 500 -12.33 8.18 -32.54
N VAL A 501 -13.60 8.34 -32.94
CA VAL A 501 -14.71 8.47 -31.98
C VAL A 501 -15.15 7.05 -31.55
N PRO A 502 -14.96 6.65 -30.29
CA PRO A 502 -15.23 5.30 -29.85
C PRO A 502 -16.74 5.02 -29.77
N GLY A 503 -17.17 3.90 -30.34
CA GLY A 503 -18.53 3.38 -30.17
C GLY A 503 -18.80 2.89 -28.74
N ALA A 504 -20.07 2.66 -28.40
CA ALA A 504 -20.51 2.35 -27.03
C ALA A 504 -19.78 1.17 -26.37
N ASP A 505 -19.50 0.09 -27.12
CA ASP A 505 -18.78 -1.07 -26.59
C ASP A 505 -17.30 -0.76 -26.31
N ALA A 506 -16.65 0.00 -27.19
CA ALA A 506 -15.26 0.43 -27.00
C ALA A 506 -15.14 1.44 -25.84
N GLN A 507 -16.08 2.38 -25.73
CA GLN A 507 -16.21 3.28 -24.57
C GLN A 507 -16.32 2.53 -23.25
N LYS A 508 -17.12 1.46 -23.21
CA LYS A 508 -17.33 0.60 -22.04
C LYS A 508 -16.11 -0.28 -21.73
N ALA A 509 -15.41 -0.76 -22.76
CA ALA A 509 -14.16 -1.50 -22.60
C ALA A 509 -13.04 -0.60 -22.02
N MET A 510 -12.88 0.62 -22.54
CA MET A 510 -11.95 1.63 -22.01
C MET A 510 -12.28 2.02 -20.56
N GLN A 511 -13.57 2.22 -20.23
CA GLN A 511 -14.00 2.46 -18.85
C GLN A 511 -13.56 1.33 -17.90
N ARG A 512 -13.86 0.07 -18.24
CA ARG A 512 -13.51 -1.10 -17.42
C ARG A 512 -12.01 -1.35 -17.29
N ALA A 513 -11.22 -0.88 -18.24
CA ALA A 513 -9.78 -0.89 -18.10
C ALA A 513 -9.32 0.11 -17.02
N VAL A 514 -9.80 1.36 -17.08
CA VAL A 514 -9.21 2.48 -16.35
C VAL A 514 -9.81 2.73 -14.96
N VAL A 515 -11.12 2.55 -14.81
CA VAL A 515 -11.83 2.89 -13.56
C VAL A 515 -12.45 1.66 -12.89
N ALA A 516 -12.30 1.56 -11.56
CA ALA A 516 -12.79 0.43 -10.77
C ALA A 516 -14.32 0.41 -10.62
N VAL A 517 -14.98 1.56 -10.83
CA VAL A 517 -16.42 1.79 -10.77
C VAL A 517 -16.85 2.69 -11.93
N ALA A 518 -18.16 2.78 -12.20
CA ALA A 518 -18.67 3.66 -13.25
C ALA A 518 -18.23 5.13 -13.02
N PRO A 519 -17.84 5.88 -14.08
CA PRO A 519 -17.47 7.29 -13.95
C PRO A 519 -18.58 8.13 -13.32
N VAL A 520 -18.19 9.10 -12.48
CA VAL A 520 -19.12 10.03 -11.83
C VAL A 520 -19.47 11.20 -12.75
N ALA A 521 -18.50 11.65 -13.56
CA ALA A 521 -18.68 12.73 -14.51
C ALA A 521 -19.35 12.22 -15.80
N ALA A 522 -20.30 13.01 -16.31
CA ALA A 522 -20.88 12.78 -17.63
C ALA A 522 -19.78 12.86 -18.70
N GLN A 523 -19.59 11.77 -19.43
CA GLN A 523 -18.59 11.71 -20.50
C GLN A 523 -19.07 12.54 -21.70
N VAL A 524 -18.13 13.21 -22.37
CA VAL A 524 -18.45 14.08 -23.51
C VAL A 524 -18.89 13.23 -24.70
N ALA A 525 -20.13 13.46 -25.18
CA ALA A 525 -20.67 12.77 -26.34
C ALA A 525 -19.83 13.09 -27.59
N GLN A 526 -19.55 12.07 -28.41
CA GLN A 526 -18.74 12.17 -29.63
C GLN A 526 -17.29 12.65 -29.43
N ALA A 527 -16.74 12.61 -28.21
CA ALA A 527 -15.32 12.87 -27.98
C ALA A 527 -14.43 11.85 -28.71
N GLU A 528 -13.30 12.31 -29.24
CA GLU A 528 -12.23 11.45 -29.75
C GLU A 528 -11.64 10.57 -28.63
N SER A 529 -11.09 9.41 -28.99
CA SER A 529 -10.58 8.41 -28.04
C SER A 529 -9.53 8.97 -27.06
N ALA A 530 -8.69 9.90 -27.52
CA ALA A 530 -7.73 10.61 -26.67
C ALA A 530 -8.43 11.46 -25.59
N ALA A 531 -9.38 12.30 -26.00
CA ALA A 531 -10.14 13.18 -25.11
C ALA A 531 -11.02 12.37 -24.14
N TYR A 532 -11.64 11.29 -24.63
CA TYR A 532 -12.44 10.37 -23.82
C TYR A 532 -11.60 9.63 -22.76
N LEU A 533 -10.39 9.16 -23.10
CA LEU A 533 -9.49 8.58 -22.11
C LEU A 533 -9.04 9.63 -21.08
N GLN A 534 -8.75 10.86 -21.53
CA GLN A 534 -8.40 11.96 -20.65
C GLN A 534 -9.54 12.27 -19.66
N THR A 535 -10.82 12.29 -20.08
CA THR A 535 -11.95 12.53 -19.17
C THR A 535 -12.12 11.42 -18.14
N LEU A 536 -11.87 10.15 -18.49
CA LEU A 536 -11.87 9.04 -17.53
C LEU A 536 -10.80 9.19 -16.44
N LEU A 537 -9.60 9.64 -16.82
CA LEU A 537 -8.49 9.80 -15.87
C LEU A 537 -8.60 11.06 -14.99
N MET A 538 -9.45 12.01 -15.38
CA MET A 538 -9.85 13.15 -14.55
C MET A 538 -11.08 12.85 -13.67
N ASP A 539 -11.73 11.69 -13.85
CA ASP A 539 -12.89 11.30 -13.07
C ASP A 539 -12.49 10.97 -11.62
N PRO A 540 -13.30 11.33 -10.61
CA PRO A 540 -13.11 10.88 -9.24
C PRO A 540 -12.94 9.36 -9.10
N ALA A 541 -13.60 8.56 -9.95
CA ALA A 541 -13.50 7.10 -9.96
C ALA A 541 -12.07 6.59 -10.26
N TYR A 542 -11.24 7.35 -10.99
CA TYR A 542 -9.86 6.95 -11.26
C TYR A 542 -8.93 7.06 -10.04
N GLN A 543 -9.32 7.87 -9.04
CA GLN A 543 -8.62 7.98 -7.76
C GLN A 543 -8.84 6.75 -6.86
N LEU A 544 -9.77 5.87 -7.24
CA LEU A 544 -10.25 4.75 -6.44
C LEU A 544 -9.79 3.42 -7.03
N LYS A 545 -9.76 2.40 -6.18
CA LYS A 545 -9.53 0.99 -6.50
C LYS A 545 -10.46 0.11 -5.67
#